data_AF-A0A4Y3VI56-F1
#
_entry.id   AF-A0A4Y3VI56-F1
#
_cell.length_a   1.000
_cell.length_b   1.000
_cell.length_c   1.000
_cell.angle_alpha   90.00
_cell.angle_beta   90.00
_cell.angle_gamma   90.00
#
_symmetry.space_group_name_H-M   'P 1'
#
loop_
_entity.id
_entity.type
_entity.pdbx_description
1 polymer ?
#
loop_
_entity_poly.entity_id
_entity_poly.type
_entity_poly.pdbx_seq_one_letter_code
_entity_poly.pdbx_strand_id
1 'polypeptide(L)'
;MKRHLPFVVVAGWGALNGVLLAVLAVYGESSMVFWLWGGAVVLLALVALAVLAACRSGPDQHVRYRVPDRGAGAVVPAAFGLLLVALAFVYGLWLLALAGPLLLVAVALAVRGTTAREE
;
A
#
# COMPACT_ATOMS: atom_id res chain seq x y z
N MET A 1 27.07 -3.12 -12.52
CA MET A 1 26.09 -3.23 -11.43
C MET A 1 25.61 -1.83 -11.02
N LYS A 2 24.65 -1.24 -11.74
CA LYS A 2 24.00 0.01 -11.31
C LYS A 2 22.87 -0.35 -10.36
N ARG A 3 23.19 -0.78 -9.13
CA ARG A 3 22.18 -1.16 -8.13
C ARG A 3 21.39 0.10 -7.72
N HIS A 4 20.19 0.22 -8.29
CA HIS A 4 18.98 0.82 -7.73
C HIS A 4 19.18 2.04 -6.80
N LEU A 5 19.59 3.17 -7.35
CA LEU A 5 19.55 4.47 -6.65
C LEU A 5 18.20 4.73 -5.95
N PRO A 6 17.03 4.39 -6.55
CA PRO A 6 15.74 4.52 -5.87
C PRO A 6 15.60 3.63 -4.62
N PHE A 7 16.20 2.43 -4.62
CA PHE A 7 16.14 1.53 -3.48
C PHE A 7 16.92 2.08 -2.29
N VAL A 8 18.10 2.65 -2.54
CA VAL A 8 18.92 3.29 -1.50
C VAL A 8 18.19 4.49 -0.90
N VAL A 9 17.51 5.28 -1.72
CA VAL A 9 16.70 6.42 -1.26
C VAL A 9 15.53 5.95 -0.40
N VAL A 10 14.77 4.94 -0.84
CA VAL A 10 13.62 4.43 -0.08
C VAL A 10 14.05 3.76 1.23
N ALA A 11 15.11 2.94 1.20
CA ALA A 11 15.65 2.30 2.40
C ALA A 11 16.23 3.32 3.39
N GLY A 12 16.98 4.31 2.90
CA GLY A 12 17.53 5.41 3.72
C GLY A 12 16.42 6.27 4.33
N TRP A 13 15.38 6.57 3.56
CA TRP A 13 14.20 7.28 4.06
C TRP A 13 13.48 6.48 5.16
N GLY A 14 13.24 5.18 4.94
CA GLY A 14 12.64 4.30 5.95
C GLY A 14 13.47 4.21 7.23
N ALA A 15 14.79 4.08 7.10
CA ALA A 15 15.71 4.03 8.24
C ALA A 15 15.71 5.34 9.04
N LEU A 16 15.74 6.50 8.37
CA LEU A 16 15.64 7.81 9.01
C LEU A 16 14.34 7.95 9.80
N ASN A 17 13.22 7.50 9.22
CA ASN A 17 11.96 7.48 9.92
C ASN A 17 11.99 6.50 11.11
N GLY A 18 12.64 5.34 11.01
CA GLY A 18 12.86 4.47 12.17
C GLY A 18 13.64 5.16 13.31
N VAL A 19 14.69 5.92 12.98
CA VAL A 19 15.48 6.69 13.95
C VAL A 19 14.65 7.77 14.61
N LEU A 20 13.88 8.54 13.85
CA LEU A 20 13.01 9.57 14.39
C LEU A 20 11.92 8.99 15.30
N LEU A 21 11.40 7.80 15.00
CA LEU A 21 10.45 7.10 15.86
C LEU A 21 11.12 6.69 17.18
N ALA A 22 12.37 6.23 17.13
CA ALA A 22 13.16 5.95 18.32
C ALA A 22 13.45 7.21 19.15
N VAL A 23 13.68 8.36 18.51
CA VAL A 23 13.82 9.65 19.20
C VAL A 23 12.52 10.02 19.91
N LEU A 24 11.36 9.89 19.25
CA LEU A 24 10.06 10.11 19.89
C LEU A 24 9.87 9.22 21.12
N ALA A 25 10.34 7.95 21.05
CA ALA A 25 10.32 7.00 22.18
C ALA A 25 11.13 7.48 23.37
N VAL A 26 12.34 8.01 23.13
CA VAL A 26 13.20 8.58 24.18
C VAL A 26 12.58 9.84 24.79
N TYR A 27 11.91 10.66 23.99
CA TYR A 27 11.24 11.87 24.45
C TYR A 27 9.97 11.62 25.26
N GLY A 28 9.51 10.36 25.37
CA GLY A 28 8.34 10.00 26.16
C GLY A 28 7.03 10.52 25.57
N GLU A 29 6.95 10.61 24.25
CA GLU A 29 5.75 11.08 23.55
C GLU A 29 4.51 10.22 23.81
N SER A 30 3.34 10.76 23.49
CA SER A 30 2.08 10.07 23.71
C SER A 30 1.95 8.81 22.84
N SER A 31 1.25 7.81 23.36
CA SER A 31 1.00 6.54 22.66
C SER A 31 0.33 6.75 21.29
N MET A 32 -0.50 7.79 21.17
CA MET A 32 -1.17 8.16 19.92
C MET A 32 -0.17 8.58 18.84
N VAL A 33 0.88 9.31 19.19
CA VAL A 33 1.95 9.72 18.26
C VAL A 33 2.70 8.49 17.73
N PHE A 34 2.98 7.49 18.57
CA PHE A 34 3.60 6.24 18.10
C PHE A 34 2.72 5.48 17.11
N TRP A 35 1.42 5.39 17.37
CA TRP A 35 0.49 4.71 16.47
C TRP A 35 0.38 5.42 15.12
N LEU A 36 0.25 6.75 15.13
CA LEU A 36 0.16 7.57 13.92
C LEU A 36 1.45 7.51 13.10
N TRP A 37 2.56 7.83 13.74
CA TRP A 37 3.84 8.00 13.08
C TRP A 37 4.45 6.64 12.73
N GLY A 38 4.52 5.73 13.70
CA GLY A 38 4.99 4.36 13.48
C GLY A 38 4.13 3.59 12.47
N GLY A 39 2.81 3.78 12.49
CA GLY A 39 1.90 3.20 11.50
C GLY A 39 2.20 3.66 10.07
N ALA A 40 2.46 4.96 9.88
CA ALA A 40 2.86 5.49 8.58
C ALA A 40 4.20 4.93 8.08
N VAL A 41 5.20 4.80 8.97
CA VAL A 41 6.50 4.20 8.63
C VAL A 41 6.35 2.73 8.21
N VAL A 42 5.61 1.94 8.99
CA VAL A 42 5.36 0.53 8.70
C VAL A 42 4.64 0.37 7.37
N LEU A 43 3.61 1.19 7.12
CA LEU A 43 2.87 1.16 5.87
C LEU A 43 3.77 1.44 4.66
N LEU A 44 4.57 2.50 4.72
CA LEU A 44 5.52 2.85 3.65
C LEU A 44 6.51 1.72 3.39
N ALA A 45 7.01 1.07 4.45
CA ALA A 45 7.91 -0.07 4.33
C ALA A 45 7.22 -1.27 3.64
N LEU A 46 5.97 -1.57 3.99
CA LEU A 46 5.20 -2.65 3.36
C LEU A 46 4.97 -2.38 1.86
N VAL A 47 4.60 -1.15 1.49
CA VAL A 47 4.44 -0.77 0.07
C VAL A 47 5.77 -0.88 -0.68
N ALA A 48 6.87 -0.42 -0.09
CA ALA A 48 8.19 -0.55 -0.70
C ALA A 48 8.59 -2.02 -0.93
N LEU A 49 8.32 -2.89 0.04
CA LEU A 49 8.56 -4.33 -0.07
C LEU A 49 7.68 -4.97 -1.14
N ALA A 50 6.40 -4.59 -1.23
CA ALA A 50 5.49 -5.08 -2.26
C ALA A 50 5.97 -4.69 -3.67
N VAL A 51 6.41 -3.45 -3.86
CA VAL A 51 7.01 -2.98 -5.12
C VAL A 51 8.28 -3.76 -5.44
N LEU A 52 9.16 -3.98 -4.45
CA LEU A 52 10.38 -4.75 -4.65
C LEU A 52 10.09 -6.22 -5.03
N ALA A 53 9.10 -6.83 -4.37
CA ALA A 53 8.64 -8.18 -4.68
C ALA A 53 8.10 -8.25 -6.12
N ALA A 54 7.25 -7.30 -6.52
CA ALA A 54 6.72 -7.22 -7.88
C ALA A 54 7.83 -7.03 -8.93
N CYS A 55 8.84 -6.18 -8.65
CA CYS A 55 9.99 -6.00 -9.53
C CYS A 55 10.88 -7.25 -9.63
N ARG A 56 10.92 -8.09 -8.59
CA ARG A 56 11.69 -9.35 -8.56
C ARG A 56 11.03 -10.49 -9.32
N SER A 57 9.71 -10.44 -9.51
CA SER A 57 8.95 -11.43 -10.29
C SER A 57 9.30 -11.44 -11.78
N GLY A 58 10.20 -10.56 -12.24
CA GLY A 58 10.71 -10.54 -13.61
C GLY A 58 9.68 -10.03 -14.62
N PRO A 59 10.13 -9.55 -15.80
CA PRO A 59 9.21 -9.17 -16.86
C PRO A 59 8.63 -10.45 -17.50
N ASP A 60 7.47 -10.90 -17.03
CA ASP A 60 6.64 -11.83 -17.82
C ASP A 60 6.02 -11.17 -19.07
N GLN A 61 6.42 -9.94 -19.41
CA GLN A 61 5.81 -9.15 -20.48
C GLN A 61 6.79 -8.85 -21.61
N HIS A 62 7.09 -9.89 -22.41
CA HIS A 62 7.30 -9.72 -23.86
C HIS A 62 5.98 -9.84 -24.65
N VAL A 63 4.82 -9.79 -24.00
CA VAL A 63 3.53 -9.93 -24.67
C VAL A 63 2.68 -8.71 -24.37
N ARG A 64 2.64 -7.78 -25.35
CA ARG A 64 1.60 -6.75 -25.58
C ARG A 64 0.79 -6.37 -24.35
N TYR A 65 1.09 -5.23 -23.71
CA TYR A 65 0.15 -4.36 -22.97
C TYR A 65 -1.20 -5.01 -22.59
N ARG A 66 -1.18 -6.12 -21.84
CA ARG A 66 -2.38 -6.79 -21.38
C ARG A 66 -2.71 -6.14 -20.06
N VAL A 67 -3.76 -5.32 -20.09
CA VAL A 67 -4.41 -4.81 -18.88
C VAL A 67 -4.53 -5.98 -17.90
N PRO A 68 -4.13 -5.81 -16.62
CA PRO A 68 -4.20 -6.87 -15.63
C PRO A 68 -5.57 -7.54 -15.69
N ASP A 69 -5.60 -8.88 -15.65
CA ASP A 69 -6.86 -9.60 -15.60
C ASP A 69 -7.74 -9.03 -14.49
N ARG A 70 -9.05 -8.94 -14.76
CA ARG A 70 -10.00 -8.07 -14.06
C ARG A 70 -9.94 -8.17 -12.53
N GLY A 71 -9.63 -9.36 -11.98
CA GLY A 71 -9.41 -9.59 -10.55
C GLY A 71 -8.11 -8.98 -9.99
N ALA A 72 -7.01 -9.00 -10.75
CA ALA A 72 -5.76 -8.35 -10.37
C ALA A 72 -5.90 -6.82 -10.35
N GLY A 73 -6.78 -6.26 -11.19
CA GLY A 73 -7.12 -4.83 -11.18
C GLY A 73 -7.84 -4.37 -9.91
N ALA A 74 -8.53 -5.27 -9.19
CA ALA A 74 -9.24 -4.96 -7.96
C ALA A 74 -8.32 -4.91 -6.71
N VAL A 75 -7.13 -5.52 -6.77
CA VAL A 75 -6.24 -5.69 -5.61
C VAL A 75 -5.76 -4.36 -5.05
N VAL A 76 -5.34 -3.44 -5.92
CA VAL A 76 -4.83 -2.12 -5.52
C VAL A 76 -5.90 -1.27 -4.83
N PRO A 77 -7.08 -1.03 -5.43
CA PRO A 77 -8.14 -0.27 -4.76
C PRO A 77 -8.67 -0.96 -3.50
N ALA A 78 -8.72 -2.30 -3.47
CA ALA A 78 -9.10 -3.05 -2.25
C ALA A 78 -8.10 -2.81 -1.11
N ALA A 79 -6.80 -3.00 -1.36
CA ALA A 79 -5.76 -2.82 -0.37
C ALA A 79 -5.74 -1.38 0.18
N PHE A 80 -5.86 -0.39 -0.70
CA PHE A 80 -5.89 1.01 -0.30
C PHE A 80 -7.18 1.38 0.45
N GLY A 81 -8.33 0.86 0.02
CA GLY A 81 -9.60 1.05 0.72
C GLY A 81 -9.58 0.46 2.13
N LEU A 82 -9.08 -0.77 2.30
CA LEU A 82 -8.97 -1.44 3.61
C LEU A 82 -8.00 -0.70 4.54
N LEU A 83 -6.91 -0.18 3.98
CA LEU A 83 -5.98 0.65 4.73
C LEU A 83 -6.65 1.93 5.25
N LEU A 84 -7.44 2.62 4.42
CA LEU A 84 -8.16 3.82 4.86
C LEU A 84 -9.20 3.51 5.94
N VAL A 85 -9.83 2.33 5.89
CA VAL A 85 -10.70 1.85 6.99
C VAL A 85 -9.91 1.66 8.27
N ALA A 86 -8.72 1.04 8.22
CA ALA A 86 -7.86 0.90 9.39
C ALA A 86 -7.42 2.27 9.94
N LEU A 87 -7.06 3.21 9.08
CA LEU A 87 -6.70 4.59 9.46
C LEU A 87 -7.89 5.36 10.07
N ALA A 88 -9.12 5.07 9.67
CA ALA A 88 -10.32 5.73 10.22
C ALA A 88 -10.47 5.52 11.73
N PHE A 89 -9.96 4.40 12.28
CA PHE A 89 -9.94 4.17 13.73
C PHE A 89 -9.02 5.15 14.48
N VAL A 90 -8.00 5.68 13.81
CA VAL A 90 -6.98 6.56 14.43
C VAL A 90 -7.25 8.03 14.11
N TYR A 91 -7.62 8.34 12.86
CA TYR A 91 -7.78 9.69 12.33
C TYR A 91 -9.24 10.15 12.24
N GLY A 92 -10.19 9.27 12.53
CA GLY A 92 -11.62 9.55 12.57
C GLY A 92 -12.41 9.03 11.36
N LEU A 93 -13.73 8.89 11.58
CA LEU A 93 -14.66 8.24 10.64
C LEU A 93 -14.82 8.99 9.30
N TRP A 94 -14.38 10.23 9.18
CA TRP A 94 -14.45 10.99 7.92
C TRP A 94 -13.66 10.31 6.79
N LEU A 95 -12.61 9.54 7.12
CA LEU A 95 -11.85 8.74 6.15
C LEU A 95 -12.69 7.66 5.45
N LEU A 96 -13.82 7.25 6.05
CA LEU A 96 -14.76 6.32 5.42
C LEU A 96 -15.39 6.90 4.15
N ALA A 97 -15.51 8.22 4.04
CA ALA A 97 -15.98 8.89 2.82
C ALA A 97 -15.03 8.67 1.63
N LEU A 98 -13.74 8.44 1.89
CA LEU A 98 -12.74 8.09 0.87
C LEU A 98 -12.62 6.57 0.69
N ALA A 99 -12.65 5.82 1.79
CA ALA A 99 -12.52 4.36 1.76
C ALA A 99 -13.69 3.68 1.04
N GLY A 100 -14.93 4.13 1.28
CA GLY A 100 -16.14 3.56 0.71
C GLY A 100 -16.13 3.52 -0.83
N PRO A 101 -15.91 4.66 -1.52
CA PRO A 101 -15.80 4.67 -2.99
C PRO A 101 -14.70 3.75 -3.54
N LEU A 102 -13.53 3.71 -2.88
CA LEU A 102 -12.41 2.85 -3.27
C LEU A 102 -12.75 1.36 -3.15
N LEU A 103 -13.40 0.96 -2.06
CA LEU A 103 -13.86 -0.41 -1.85
C LEU A 103 -14.99 -0.78 -2.83
N LEU A 104 -15.91 0.14 -3.11
CA LEU A 104 -16.96 -0.07 -4.12
C LEU A 104 -16.35 -0.29 -5.52
N VAL A 105 -15.34 0.49 -5.90
CA VAL A 105 -14.60 0.29 -7.16
C VAL A 105 -13.92 -1.08 -7.18
N ALA A 106 -13.29 -1.48 -6.08
CA ALA A 106 -12.66 -2.79 -5.97
C ALA A 106 -13.68 -3.94 -6.13
N VAL A 107 -14.83 -3.84 -5.47
CA VAL A 107 -15.93 -4.81 -5.60
C VAL A 107 -16.47 -4.81 -7.04
N ALA A 108 -16.67 -3.65 -7.66
CA ALA A 108 -17.15 -3.57 -9.03
C ALA A 108 -16.17 -4.24 -10.02
N LEU A 109 -14.86 -4.05 -9.84
CA LEU A 109 -13.82 -4.69 -10.65
C LEU A 109 -13.77 -6.20 -10.43
N ALA A 110 -13.91 -6.65 -9.17
CA ALA A 110 -13.95 -8.08 -8.83
C ALA A 110 -15.20 -8.78 -9.40
N VAL A 111 -16.38 -8.18 -9.26
CA VAL A 111 -17.66 -8.76 -9.72
C VAL A 111 -17.74 -8.80 -11.25
N ARG A 112 -17.36 -7.71 -11.94
CA ARG A 112 -17.33 -7.67 -13.42
C ARG A 112 -16.30 -8.64 -14.01
N GLY A 113 -15.37 -9.16 -13.21
CA GLY A 113 -14.40 -10.19 -13.58
C GLY A 113 -14.97 -11.61 -13.64
N THR A 114 -16.11 -11.88 -13.01
CA THR A 114 -16.69 -13.24 -12.89
C THR A 114 -17.70 -13.60 -14.01
N THR A 115 -18.15 -12.63 -14.80
CA THR A 115 -19.17 -12.81 -15.85
C THR A 115 -18.60 -13.03 -17.25
N ALA A 116 -17.41 -13.61 -17.38
CA ALA A 116 -17.01 -14.21 -18.66
C ALA A 116 -17.66 -15.59 -18.75
N ARG A 117 -18.91 -15.61 -19.20
CA ARG A 117 -19.61 -16.80 -19.66
C ARG A 117 -18.74 -17.44 -20.76
N GLU A 118 -18.29 -18.66 -20.51
CA GLU A 118 -17.67 -19.52 -21.51
C GLU A 118 -18.71 -19.80 -22.60
N GLU A 119 -18.63 -19.10 -23.72
CA GLU A 119 -19.22 -19.49 -25.01
C GLU A 119 -18.14 -19.35 -26.09
#